data_AF-A0AAD4E8V6-F1
#
_entry.id   AF-A0AAD4E8V6-F1
#
_cell.length_a   1.000
_cell.length_b   1.000
_cell.length_c   1.000
_cell.angle_alpha   90.00
_cell.angle_beta   90.00
_cell.angle_gamma   90.00
#
_symmetry.space_group_name_H-M   'P 1'
#
loop_
_entity.id
_entity.type
_entity.pdbx_description
1 polymer ?
#
loop_
_entity_poly.entity_id
_entity_poly.type
_entity_poly.pdbx_seq_one_letter_code
_entity_poly.pdbx_strand_id
1 'polypeptide(L)'
;MKEWPWETESSRSKCLGSVSAASFLSSGLDFYSELLETTDVGEEIKATLAAPDFGGASVTIPFKLNVIPLLGKLSPAAEAIGAVKSQVLVEAFPDAPVKLIEMFDVWPAEEPAPTVIVSTVSASATTTDSTNPGVVLLPLALFDATVNGVVVDMAYKPAETPLLTFAKGAALNWARVMEVEVLLEQSCAQFETWMGRRCPKLVVSKSVLETYFAAA
;
A
#
# COMPACT_ATOMS: atom_id res chain seq x y z
N MET A 1 16.79 -7.83 -27.27
CA MET A 1 16.26 -6.94 -26.21
C MET A 1 14.81 -6.70 -26.56
N LYS A 2 13.86 -7.26 -25.81
CA LYS A 2 12.44 -6.97 -26.01
C LYS A 2 12.12 -5.75 -25.15
N GLU A 3 11.84 -4.62 -25.80
CA GLU A 3 11.17 -3.49 -25.16
C GLU A 3 9.76 -3.92 -24.74
N TRP A 4 9.32 -3.47 -23.58
CA TRP A 4 8.07 -3.93 -22.95
C TRP A 4 7.10 -2.77 -22.72
N PRO A 5 5.77 -2.97 -22.84
CA PRO A 5 4.83 -1.90 -23.21
C PRO A 5 4.42 -0.93 -22.09
N TRP A 6 5.01 -0.99 -20.89
CA TRP A 6 4.50 -0.30 -19.69
C TRP A 6 5.02 1.13 -19.52
N GLU A 7 5.43 1.83 -20.56
CA GLU A 7 6.03 3.17 -20.40
C GLU A 7 5.02 4.28 -20.06
N THR A 8 3.69 4.07 -20.16
CA THR A 8 2.71 5.19 -20.15
C THR A 8 1.74 5.34 -18.96
N GLU A 9 1.64 4.41 -18.00
CA GLU A 9 0.57 4.44 -16.96
C GLU A 9 0.96 4.80 -15.51
N SER A 10 -0.03 4.90 -14.62
CA SER A 10 0.16 5.27 -13.22
C SER A 10 1.13 4.29 -12.49
N SER A 11 2.09 4.84 -11.75
CA SER A 11 3.20 4.09 -11.15
C SER A 11 2.76 2.94 -10.22
N ARG A 12 1.54 2.97 -9.67
CA ARG A 12 1.04 1.95 -8.75
C ARG A 12 0.66 0.65 -9.45
N SER A 13 -0.03 0.73 -10.60
CA SER A 13 -0.34 -0.44 -11.43
C SER A 13 0.94 -1.08 -11.97
N LYS A 14 1.90 -0.24 -12.39
CA LYS A 14 3.25 -0.68 -12.80
C LYS A 14 3.97 -1.42 -11.68
N CYS A 15 3.92 -0.92 -10.44
CA CYS A 15 4.56 -1.59 -9.32
C CYS A 15 3.89 -2.92 -8.97
N LEU A 16 2.56 -2.96 -8.83
CA LEU A 16 1.84 -4.20 -8.54
C LEU A 16 2.02 -5.26 -9.63
N GLY A 17 1.98 -4.85 -10.90
CA GLY A 17 2.25 -5.71 -12.05
C GLY A 17 3.68 -6.24 -12.03
N SER A 18 4.67 -5.36 -11.80
CA SER A 18 6.08 -5.74 -11.70
C SER A 18 6.38 -6.66 -10.50
N VAL A 19 5.75 -6.43 -9.34
CA VAL A 19 5.97 -7.28 -8.15
C VAL A 19 5.38 -8.67 -8.37
N SER A 20 4.16 -8.75 -8.90
CA SER A 20 3.50 -10.01 -9.20
C SER A 20 4.29 -10.78 -10.25
N ALA A 21 4.66 -10.12 -11.36
CA ALA A 21 5.46 -10.71 -12.43
C ALA A 21 6.84 -11.19 -11.95
N ALA A 22 7.56 -10.40 -11.15
CA ALA A 22 8.87 -10.80 -10.61
C ALA A 22 8.78 -12.03 -9.68
N SER A 23 7.71 -12.13 -8.89
CA SER A 23 7.47 -13.26 -7.99
C SER A 23 7.22 -14.55 -8.77
N PHE A 24 6.43 -14.49 -9.85
CA PHE A 24 6.15 -15.66 -10.69
C PHE A 24 7.34 -16.09 -11.55
N LEU A 25 8.04 -15.14 -12.18
CA LEU A 25 9.21 -15.43 -13.03
C LEU A 25 10.36 -16.10 -12.24
N SER A 26 10.56 -15.73 -10.97
CA SER A 26 11.58 -16.32 -10.12
C SER A 26 11.21 -17.71 -9.57
N SER A 27 9.95 -18.14 -9.72
CA SER A 27 9.46 -19.41 -9.16
C SER A 27 9.71 -20.63 -10.06
N GLY A 28 10.05 -20.41 -11.34
CA GLY A 28 10.26 -21.49 -12.33
C GLY A 28 8.98 -22.22 -12.76
N LEU A 29 7.81 -21.59 -12.57
CA LEU A 29 6.50 -22.13 -12.88
C LEU A 29 5.92 -21.42 -14.11
N ASP A 30 5.13 -22.14 -14.93
CA ASP A 30 4.45 -21.62 -16.12
C ASP A 30 3.18 -20.83 -15.74
N PHE A 31 3.35 -19.78 -14.93
CA PHE A 31 2.31 -18.79 -14.68
C PHE A 31 2.72 -17.46 -15.30
N TYR A 32 1.79 -16.80 -15.98
CA TYR A 32 1.96 -15.43 -16.44
C TYR A 32 0.99 -14.50 -15.72
N SER A 33 1.45 -13.28 -15.46
CA SER A 33 0.62 -12.20 -14.94
C SER A 33 0.35 -11.24 -16.08
N GLU A 34 -0.92 -10.89 -16.29
CA GLU A 34 -1.34 -9.91 -17.28
C GLU A 34 -2.02 -8.73 -16.60
N LEU A 35 -1.86 -7.53 -17.16
CA LEU A 35 -2.60 -6.36 -16.73
C LEU A 35 -3.92 -6.30 -17.50
N LEU A 36 -5.03 -6.40 -16.77
CA LEU A 36 -6.35 -6.09 -17.29
C LEU A 36 -6.76 -4.70 -16.79
N GLU A 37 -6.57 -3.68 -17.63
CA GLU A 37 -7.02 -2.32 -17.34
C GLU A 37 -8.43 -2.12 -17.88
N THR A 38 -9.34 -1.68 -17.03
CA THR A 38 -10.74 -1.44 -17.36
C THR A 38 -11.28 -0.28 -16.53
N THR A 39 -12.38 0.33 -16.96
CA THR A 39 -12.99 1.49 -16.29
C THR A 39 -14.17 1.10 -15.40
N ASP A 40 -14.71 -0.10 -15.55
CA ASP A 40 -15.84 -0.61 -14.77
C ASP A 40 -15.69 -2.08 -14.39
N VAL A 41 -16.59 -2.54 -13.50
CA VAL A 41 -16.72 -3.96 -13.17
C VAL A 41 -17.73 -4.59 -14.12
N GLY A 42 -17.28 -4.80 -15.36
CA GLY A 42 -18.11 -5.26 -16.48
C GLY A 42 -17.88 -6.71 -16.90
N GLU A 43 -18.19 -7.01 -18.16
CA GLU A 43 -18.11 -8.36 -18.72
C GLU A 43 -16.67 -8.88 -18.84
N GLU A 44 -15.68 -7.99 -19.02
CA GLU A 44 -14.27 -8.37 -19.11
C GLU A 44 -13.75 -9.01 -17.80
N ILE A 45 -14.10 -8.40 -16.66
CA ILE A 45 -13.75 -8.95 -15.35
C ILE A 45 -14.46 -10.29 -15.14
N LYS A 46 -15.76 -10.38 -15.45
CA LYS A 46 -16.52 -11.62 -15.29
C LYS A 46 -15.97 -12.75 -16.17
N ALA A 47 -15.62 -12.44 -17.42
CA ALA A 47 -15.02 -13.40 -18.35
C ALA A 47 -13.67 -13.90 -17.82
N THR A 48 -12.84 -13.00 -17.28
CA THR A 48 -11.56 -13.35 -16.68
C THR A 48 -11.74 -14.24 -15.44
N LEU A 49 -12.67 -13.90 -14.55
CA LEU A 49 -12.97 -14.70 -13.35
C LEU A 49 -13.54 -16.08 -13.68
N ALA A 50 -14.21 -16.23 -14.82
CA ALA A 50 -14.81 -17.49 -15.27
C ALA A 50 -13.86 -18.34 -16.13
N ALA A 51 -12.68 -17.83 -16.49
CA ALA A 51 -11.74 -18.52 -17.35
C ALA A 51 -11.17 -19.78 -16.66
N PRO A 52 -11.06 -20.92 -17.36
CA PRO A 52 -10.64 -22.19 -16.76
C PRO A 52 -9.18 -22.19 -16.30
N ASP A 53 -8.38 -21.27 -16.81
CA ASP A 53 -6.97 -21.03 -16.49
C ASP A 53 -6.77 -19.88 -15.48
N PHE A 54 -7.85 -19.31 -14.94
CA PHE A 54 -7.77 -18.25 -13.94
C PHE A 54 -7.21 -18.76 -12.61
N GLY A 55 -6.01 -18.28 -12.25
CA GLY A 55 -5.34 -18.63 -10.99
C GLY A 55 -5.54 -17.64 -9.85
N GLY A 56 -5.96 -16.40 -10.14
CA GLY A 56 -6.11 -15.32 -9.17
C GLY A 56 -5.85 -13.94 -9.77
N ALA A 57 -6.29 -12.89 -9.07
CA ALA A 57 -6.08 -11.51 -9.50
C ALA A 57 -5.76 -10.58 -8.32
N SER A 58 -4.88 -9.61 -8.58
CA SER A 58 -4.74 -8.41 -7.76
C SER A 58 -5.76 -7.37 -8.19
N VAL A 59 -6.49 -6.79 -7.24
CA VAL A 59 -7.48 -5.73 -7.51
C VAL A 59 -7.02 -4.42 -6.84
N THR A 60 -6.97 -3.35 -7.62
CA THR A 60 -6.61 -2.01 -7.15
C THR A 60 -7.79 -1.02 -7.27
N ILE A 61 -7.58 0.23 -6.85
CA ILE A 61 -8.55 1.32 -6.96
C ILE A 61 -8.98 1.47 -8.44
N PRO A 62 -10.28 1.70 -8.74
CA PRO A 62 -11.39 1.89 -7.81
C PRO A 62 -12.16 0.60 -7.46
N PHE A 63 -11.68 -0.58 -7.89
CA PHE A 63 -12.49 -1.80 -7.94
C PHE A 63 -12.52 -2.65 -6.66
N LYS A 64 -11.72 -2.31 -5.63
CA LYS A 64 -11.61 -3.11 -4.40
C LYS A 64 -12.94 -3.42 -3.71
N LEU A 65 -13.89 -2.48 -3.75
CA LEU A 65 -15.23 -2.69 -3.20
C LEU A 65 -16.20 -3.25 -4.25
N ASN A 66 -16.10 -2.76 -5.48
CA ASN A 66 -17.07 -3.08 -6.53
C ASN A 66 -16.92 -4.51 -7.07
N VAL A 67 -15.78 -5.17 -6.84
CA VAL A 67 -15.57 -6.59 -7.19
C VAL A 67 -16.23 -7.55 -6.19
N ILE A 68 -16.50 -7.12 -4.95
CA ILE A 68 -17.04 -7.97 -3.87
C ILE A 68 -18.28 -8.77 -4.31
N PRO A 69 -19.28 -8.18 -5.00
CA PRO A 69 -20.46 -8.93 -5.44
C PRO A 69 -20.16 -10.08 -6.43
N LEU A 70 -19.00 -10.07 -7.09
CA LEU A 70 -18.57 -11.13 -8.01
C LEU A 70 -17.84 -12.28 -7.30
N LEU A 71 -17.50 -12.11 -6.01
CA LEU A 71 -16.74 -13.09 -5.25
C LEU A 71 -17.67 -14.08 -4.56
N GLY A 72 -17.34 -15.37 -4.63
CA GLY A 72 -18.11 -16.40 -3.94
C GLY A 72 -17.95 -16.39 -2.41
N LYS A 73 -16.80 -15.95 -1.91
CA LYS A 73 -16.48 -15.84 -0.48
C LYS A 73 -15.47 -14.71 -0.25
N LEU A 74 -15.53 -14.13 0.95
CA LEU A 74 -14.52 -13.22 1.48
C LEU A 74 -13.83 -13.87 2.69
N SER A 75 -12.60 -13.44 2.99
CA SER A 75 -11.97 -13.75 4.26
C SER A 75 -12.53 -12.83 5.35
N PRO A 76 -12.51 -13.23 6.64
CA PRO A 76 -12.99 -12.37 7.73
C PRO A 76 -12.33 -10.99 7.76
N ALA A 77 -11.05 -10.91 7.42
CA ALA A 77 -10.33 -9.63 7.32
C ALA A 77 -10.84 -8.77 6.15
N ALA A 78 -11.13 -9.36 4.99
CA ALA A 78 -11.68 -8.64 3.85
C ALA A 78 -13.12 -8.14 4.09
N GLU A 79 -13.92 -8.91 4.83
CA GLU A 79 -15.26 -8.49 5.26
C GLU A 79 -15.18 -7.28 6.21
N ALA A 80 -14.27 -7.33 7.19
CA ALA A 80 -14.06 -6.22 8.12
C ALA A 80 -13.57 -4.95 7.41
N ILE A 81 -12.58 -5.07 6.51
CA ILE A 81 -12.02 -3.92 5.78
C ILE A 81 -13.01 -3.37 4.73
N GLY A 82 -13.83 -4.24 4.13
CA GLY A 82 -14.85 -3.87 3.15
C GLY A 82 -15.96 -2.98 3.74
N ALA A 83 -16.12 -2.97 5.07
CA ALA A 83 -16.92 -1.98 5.78
C ALA A 83 -16.07 -0.70 5.96
N VAL A 84 -16.25 0.26 5.05
CA VAL A 84 -15.48 1.52 4.80
C VAL A 84 -15.28 2.46 6.02
N LYS A 85 -15.55 2.03 7.25
CA LYS A 85 -15.39 2.87 8.45
C LYS A 85 -14.05 2.54 9.11
N SER A 86 -13.19 3.56 9.22
CA SER A 86 -11.91 3.50 9.95
C SER A 86 -12.05 2.93 11.37
N GLN A 87 -13.23 3.02 11.98
CA GLN A 87 -13.55 2.40 13.27
C GLN A 87 -13.42 0.86 13.25
N VAL A 88 -13.81 0.21 12.16
CA VAL A 88 -13.71 -1.26 12.02
C VAL A 88 -12.25 -1.71 12.00
N LEU A 89 -11.35 -0.86 11.48
CA LEU A 89 -9.92 -1.14 11.53
C LEU A 89 -9.41 -1.14 12.97
N VAL A 90 -9.86 -0.21 13.82
CA VAL A 90 -9.51 -0.18 15.25
C VAL A 90 -10.02 -1.45 15.94
N GLU A 91 -11.26 -1.86 15.67
CA GLU A 91 -11.88 -3.06 16.23
C GLU A 91 -11.17 -4.35 15.81
N ALA A 92 -10.51 -4.37 14.64
CA ALA A 92 -9.74 -5.52 14.18
C ALA A 92 -8.45 -5.77 14.97
N PHE A 93 -8.00 -4.81 15.78
CA PHE A 93 -6.79 -4.92 16.62
C PHE A 93 -7.10 -4.61 18.09
N PRO A 94 -7.92 -5.44 18.77
CA PRO A 94 -8.41 -5.15 20.12
C PRO A 94 -7.31 -5.10 21.20
N ASP A 95 -6.19 -5.79 20.97
CA ASP A 95 -5.06 -5.84 21.89
C ASP A 95 -4.03 -4.72 21.65
N ALA A 96 -4.20 -3.91 20.60
CA ALA A 96 -3.31 -2.82 20.27
C ALA A 96 -3.93 -1.46 20.66
N PRO A 97 -3.15 -0.54 21.25
CA PRO A 97 -3.62 0.81 21.56
C PRO A 97 -3.69 1.66 20.27
N VAL A 98 -4.65 1.37 19.40
CA VAL A 98 -4.85 2.07 18.13
C VAL A 98 -5.72 3.30 18.37
N LYS A 99 -5.18 4.47 18.00
CA LYS A 99 -5.92 5.74 18.01
C LYS A 99 -6.18 6.19 16.58
N LEU A 100 -7.46 6.31 16.23
CA LEU A 100 -7.87 6.88 14.95
C LEU A 100 -7.82 8.41 15.03
N ILE A 101 -7.18 9.02 14.04
CA ILE A 101 -7.09 10.47 13.90
C ILE A 101 -7.64 10.83 12.52
N GLU A 102 -8.84 11.37 12.50
CA GLU A 102 -9.51 11.78 11.26
C GLU A 102 -9.09 13.21 10.82
N MET A 103 -8.72 14.05 11.79
CA MET A 103 -8.25 15.42 11.58
C MET A 103 -7.14 15.78 12.59
N PHE A 104 -6.16 16.59 12.17
CA PHE A 104 -4.97 16.93 12.96
C PHE A 104 -5.11 18.20 13.83
N ASP A 105 -6.29 18.79 13.85
CA ASP A 105 -6.56 20.14 14.37
C ASP A 105 -6.15 20.30 15.84
N VAL A 106 -6.18 19.21 16.61
CA VAL A 106 -5.73 19.17 18.01
C VAL A 106 -5.05 17.83 18.28
N TRP A 107 -3.73 17.76 18.13
CA TRP A 107 -2.97 16.71 18.83
C TRP A 107 -3.02 17.01 20.32
N PRO A 108 -3.52 16.11 21.18
CA PRO A 108 -3.56 16.36 22.62
C PRO A 108 -2.12 16.45 23.14
N ALA A 109 -1.70 17.65 23.51
CA ALA A 109 -0.34 17.93 23.99
C ALA A 109 0.04 17.12 25.25
N GLU A 110 -0.93 16.55 25.95
CA GLU A 110 -0.75 15.77 27.18
C GLU A 110 -0.66 14.25 26.95
N GLU A 111 -0.87 13.77 25.73
CA GLU A 111 -0.73 12.34 25.42
C GLU A 111 0.69 12.01 24.94
N PRO A 112 1.22 10.83 25.30
CA PRO A 112 2.53 10.40 24.81
C PRO A 112 2.51 10.28 23.28
N ALA A 113 3.64 10.63 22.65
CA ALA A 113 3.80 10.45 21.22
C ALA A 113 3.63 8.96 20.84
N PRO A 114 3.04 8.67 19.67
CA PRO A 114 2.91 7.29 19.20
C PRO A 114 4.30 6.74 18.88
N THR A 115 4.47 5.42 18.94
CA THR A 115 5.68 4.75 18.45
C THR A 115 5.48 4.15 17.05
N VAL A 116 4.24 4.08 16.57
CA VAL A 116 3.88 3.60 15.22
C VAL A 116 2.86 4.56 14.62
N ILE A 117 3.12 5.01 13.39
CA ILE A 117 2.23 5.87 12.62
C ILE A 117 1.96 5.19 11.28
N VAL A 118 0.69 5.08 10.90
CA VAL A 118 0.27 4.63 9.57
C VAL A 118 -0.59 5.71 8.93
N SER A 119 -0.06 6.38 7.92
CA SER A 119 -0.78 7.40 7.16
C SER A 119 -1.49 6.78 5.97
N THR A 120 -2.80 7.03 5.86
CA THR A 120 -3.61 6.71 4.67
C THR A 120 -4.08 7.98 3.95
N VAL A 121 -3.53 9.14 4.32
CA VAL A 121 -3.88 10.44 3.75
C VAL A 121 -3.11 10.64 2.45
N SER A 122 -3.68 11.35 1.48
CA SER A 122 -2.95 11.72 0.26
C SER A 122 -1.74 12.57 0.63
N ALA A 123 -0.56 12.28 0.04
CA ALA A 123 0.64 13.09 0.26
C ALA A 123 0.42 14.58 -0.07
N SER A 124 -0.42 14.88 -1.06
CA SER A 124 -0.78 16.26 -1.44
C SER A 124 -1.64 17.00 -0.41
N ALA A 125 -2.23 16.27 0.55
CA ALA A 125 -3.07 16.82 1.60
C ALA A 125 -2.29 17.07 2.91
N THR A 126 -0.98 16.79 2.95
CA THR A 126 -0.11 17.05 4.11
C THR A 126 1.03 18.01 3.76
N THR A 127 1.41 18.88 4.71
CA THR A 127 2.50 19.86 4.54
C THR A 127 3.28 20.02 5.85
N THR A 128 4.55 20.39 5.73
CA THR A 128 5.38 20.90 6.83
C THR A 128 5.45 22.42 6.85
N ASP A 129 4.90 23.09 5.83
CA ASP A 129 4.88 24.54 5.68
C ASP A 129 3.53 25.10 6.11
N SER A 130 3.52 25.93 7.16
CA SER A 130 2.33 26.58 7.72
C SER A 130 1.73 27.65 6.81
N THR A 131 2.39 28.01 5.70
CA THR A 131 1.95 29.07 4.79
C THR A 131 1.07 28.57 3.65
N ASN A 132 0.85 27.25 3.52
CA ASN A 132 0.01 26.68 2.46
C ASN A 132 -1.45 26.47 2.95
N PRO A 133 -2.39 27.39 2.62
CA PRO A 133 -3.75 27.29 3.09
C PRO A 133 -4.48 26.10 2.45
N GLY A 134 -5.11 25.26 3.28
CA GLY A 134 -5.92 24.12 2.82
C GLY A 134 -5.21 22.77 2.82
N VAL A 135 -3.99 22.69 3.36
CA VAL A 135 -3.22 21.45 3.52
C VAL A 135 -2.99 21.18 5.01
N VAL A 136 -3.07 19.92 5.43
CA VAL A 136 -2.91 19.52 6.83
C VAL A 136 -1.47 19.74 7.28
N LEU A 137 -1.25 20.62 8.25
CA LEU A 137 0.06 20.84 8.86
C LEU A 137 0.38 19.71 9.84
N LEU A 138 1.54 19.08 9.67
CA LEU A 138 1.99 18.01 10.56
C LEU A 138 2.55 18.59 11.88
N PRO A 139 2.02 18.21 13.06
CA PRO A 139 2.51 18.72 14.33
C PRO A 139 3.87 18.10 14.70
N LEU A 140 4.80 18.90 15.26
CA LEU A 140 6.09 18.39 15.75
C LEU A 140 5.95 17.32 16.83
N ALA A 141 4.90 17.40 17.65
CA ALA A 141 4.60 16.42 18.70
C ALA A 141 4.27 15.02 18.17
N LEU A 142 4.12 14.86 16.85
CA LEU A 142 3.86 13.56 16.22
C LEU A 142 5.08 12.62 16.34
N PHE A 143 6.29 13.17 16.41
CA PHE A 143 7.53 12.41 16.46
C PHE A 143 8.28 12.69 17.76
N ASP A 144 8.54 11.63 18.53
CA ASP A 144 9.41 11.67 19.69
C ASP A 144 10.79 11.11 19.34
N ALA A 145 11.79 12.00 19.27
CA ALA A 145 13.16 11.65 18.94
C ALA A 145 13.89 10.85 20.03
N THR A 146 13.29 10.68 21.21
CA THR A 146 13.87 9.91 22.32
C THR A 146 13.56 8.40 22.23
N VAL A 147 12.59 8.02 21.41
CA VAL A 147 12.13 6.63 21.24
C VAL A 147 12.28 6.16 19.80
N ASN A 148 12.60 4.88 19.61
CA ASN A 148 12.60 4.28 18.28
C ASN A 148 11.15 4.06 17.84
N GLY A 149 10.77 4.67 16.72
CA GLY A 149 9.45 4.53 16.14
C GLY A 149 9.44 4.09 14.68
N VAL A 150 8.25 3.86 14.14
CA VAL A 150 8.04 3.51 12.73
C VAL A 150 6.95 4.39 12.17
N VAL A 151 7.23 5.02 11.02
CA VAL A 151 6.21 5.70 10.22
C VAL A 151 6.06 5.02 8.87
N VAL A 152 4.82 4.66 8.54
CA VAL A 152 4.41 4.06 7.28
C VAL A 152 3.52 5.07 6.56
N ASP A 153 3.82 5.37 5.30
CA ASP A 153 2.95 6.19 4.47
C ASP A 153 2.42 5.37 3.28
N MET A 154 1.08 5.29 3.17
CA MET A 154 0.40 4.59 2.10
C MET A 154 0.25 5.45 0.84
N ALA A 155 0.69 6.70 0.87
CA ALA A 155 0.82 7.53 -0.32
C ALA A 155 2.06 7.14 -1.14
N TYR A 156 1.88 7.00 -2.45
CA TYR A 156 2.89 6.42 -3.35
C TYR A 156 3.67 7.47 -4.16
N LYS A 157 3.24 8.74 -4.13
CA LYS A 157 3.86 9.87 -4.84
C LYS A 157 3.81 11.14 -4.00
N PRO A 158 4.95 11.86 -3.85
CA PRO A 158 6.32 11.43 -4.21
C PRO A 158 6.78 10.22 -3.36
N ALA A 159 7.89 9.58 -3.76
CA ALA A 159 8.44 8.43 -3.01
C ALA A 159 8.80 8.81 -1.55
N GLU A 160 9.40 9.98 -1.36
CA GLU A 160 9.59 10.60 -0.04
C GLU A 160 8.47 11.63 0.17
N THR A 161 7.38 11.21 0.83
CA THR A 161 6.22 12.08 1.11
C THR A 161 6.57 13.21 2.09
N PRO A 162 5.73 14.25 2.22
CA PRO A 162 5.91 15.28 3.24
C PRO A 162 6.02 14.70 4.66
N LEU A 163 5.24 13.65 4.97
CA LEU A 163 5.30 12.96 6.27
C LEU A 163 6.64 12.24 6.48
N LEU A 164 7.12 11.50 5.49
CA LEU A 164 8.41 10.79 5.58
C LEU A 164 9.60 11.77 5.63
N THR A 165 9.50 12.88 4.90
CA THR A 165 10.48 13.98 4.95
C THR A 165 10.50 14.63 6.33
N PHE A 166 9.33 14.87 6.90
CA PHE A 166 9.19 15.44 8.23
C PHE A 166 9.79 14.53 9.31
N ALA A 167 9.47 13.23 9.27
CA ALA A 167 10.03 12.23 10.16
C ALA A 167 11.57 12.21 10.12
N LYS A 168 12.15 12.28 8.92
CA LYS A 168 13.60 12.32 8.70
C LYS A 168 14.26 13.52 9.39
N GLY A 169 13.60 14.67 9.41
CA GLY A 169 14.10 15.88 10.07
C GLY A 169 13.84 15.89 11.58
N ALA A 170 12.68 15.37 12.02
CA ALA A 170 12.23 15.45 13.40
C ALA A 170 12.80 14.33 14.29
N ALA A 171 12.98 13.11 13.77
CA ALA A 171 13.42 11.95 14.56
C ALA A 171 14.21 10.94 13.70
N LEU A 172 15.54 11.09 13.65
CA LEU A 172 16.44 10.24 12.85
C LEU A 172 16.42 8.75 13.21
N ASN A 173 16.01 8.42 14.43
CA ASN A 173 15.91 7.07 14.95
C ASN A 173 14.59 6.37 14.58
N TRP A 174 13.72 7.03 13.83
CA TRP A 174 12.49 6.44 13.32
C TRP A 174 12.71 5.76 11.97
N ALA A 175 12.24 4.52 11.86
CA ALA A 175 12.16 3.84 10.59
C ALA A 175 11.06 4.47 9.73
N ARG A 176 11.36 4.68 8.45
CA ARG A 176 10.46 5.29 7.46
C ARG A 176 10.18 4.24 6.40
N VAL A 177 8.92 3.85 6.26
CA VAL A 177 8.47 2.82 5.33
C VAL A 177 7.67 3.48 4.22
N MET A 178 8.15 3.33 2.98
CA MET A 178 7.51 3.85 1.78
C MET A 178 6.41 2.90 1.29
N GLU A 179 5.46 3.41 0.49
CA GLU A 179 4.36 2.61 -0.06
C GLU A 179 4.86 1.41 -0.89
N VAL A 180 5.97 1.56 -1.62
CA VAL A 180 6.55 0.46 -2.41
C VAL A 180 6.99 -0.72 -1.56
N GLU A 181 7.44 -0.49 -0.32
CA GLU A 181 7.80 -1.55 0.62
C GLU A 181 6.56 -2.27 1.14
N VAL A 182 5.47 -1.54 1.36
CA VAL A 182 4.17 -2.11 1.73
C VAL A 182 3.60 -2.94 0.58
N LEU A 183 3.70 -2.47 -0.67
CA LEU A 183 3.28 -3.21 -1.85
C LEU A 183 4.05 -4.53 -1.99
N LEU A 184 5.36 -4.51 -1.74
CA LEU A 184 6.18 -5.72 -1.75
C LEU A 184 5.70 -6.76 -0.75
N GLU A 185 5.43 -6.34 0.49
CA GLU A 185 4.90 -7.22 1.53
C GLU A 185 3.50 -7.74 1.18
N GLN A 186 2.62 -6.88 0.67
CA GLN A 186 1.27 -7.26 0.24
C GLN A 186 1.31 -8.31 -0.89
N SER A 187 2.11 -8.07 -1.93
CA SER A 187 2.22 -8.99 -3.07
C SER A 187 2.89 -10.30 -2.69
N CYS A 188 3.88 -10.30 -1.79
CA CYS A 188 4.45 -11.54 -1.31
C CYS A 188 3.42 -12.37 -0.50
N ALA A 189 2.61 -11.74 0.35
CA ALA A 189 1.54 -12.45 1.07
C ALA A 189 0.51 -13.06 0.10
N GLN A 190 0.17 -12.33 -0.97
CA GLN A 190 -0.70 -12.84 -2.03
C GLN A 190 -0.07 -14.04 -2.76
N PHE A 191 1.19 -13.94 -3.16
CA PHE A 191 1.93 -15.04 -3.78
C PHE A 191 1.93 -16.29 -2.89
N GLU A 192 2.22 -16.12 -1.60
CA GLU A 192 2.22 -17.23 -0.64
C GLU A 192 0.85 -17.90 -0.51
N THR A 193 -0.22 -17.11 -0.56
CA THR A 193 -1.61 -17.60 -0.52
C THR A 193 -1.95 -18.40 -1.77
N TRP A 194 -1.59 -17.92 -2.95
CA TRP A 194 -1.90 -18.60 -4.21
C TRP A 194 -1.04 -19.85 -4.45
N MET A 195 0.25 -19.78 -4.09
CA MET A 195 1.21 -20.81 -4.45
C MET A 195 1.47 -21.82 -3.34
N GLY A 196 1.05 -21.53 -2.10
CA GLY A 196 1.36 -22.35 -0.93
C GLY A 196 2.87 -22.47 -0.64
N ARG A 197 3.67 -21.54 -1.15
CA ARG A 197 5.14 -21.52 -1.03
C ARG A 197 5.61 -20.12 -0.69
N ARG A 198 6.69 -20.04 0.09
CA ARG A 198 7.29 -18.76 0.50
C ARG A 198 7.69 -17.89 -0.69
N CYS A 199 7.39 -16.60 -0.60
CA CYS A 199 7.81 -15.60 -1.58
C CYS A 199 9.35 -15.49 -1.57
N PRO A 200 10.04 -15.52 -2.72
CA PRO A 200 11.48 -15.25 -2.80
C PRO A 200 11.77 -13.75 -2.63
N LYS A 201 11.46 -13.22 -1.44
CA LYS A 201 11.43 -11.78 -1.10
C LYS A 201 12.66 -11.03 -1.61
N LEU A 202 13.86 -11.53 -1.36
CA LEU A 202 15.11 -10.85 -1.75
C LEU A 202 15.20 -10.58 -3.26
N VAL A 203 14.82 -11.55 -4.09
CA VAL A 203 14.88 -11.43 -5.55
C VAL A 203 13.81 -10.48 -6.05
N VAL A 204 12.59 -10.62 -5.51
CA VAL A 204 11.43 -9.79 -5.87
C VAL A 204 11.68 -8.32 -5.46
N SER A 205 12.04 -8.08 -4.21
CA SER A 205 12.32 -6.73 -3.68
C SER A 205 13.41 -6.04 -4.47
N LYS A 206 14.51 -6.73 -4.80
CA LYS A 206 15.58 -6.15 -5.62
C LYS A 206 15.05 -5.67 -6.97
N SER A 207 14.37 -6.54 -7.70
CA SER A 207 13.83 -6.22 -9.04
C SER A 207 12.83 -5.06 -9.02
N VAL A 208 11.97 -5.02 -8.01
CA VAL A 208 10.94 -3.98 -7.88
C VAL A 208 11.54 -2.64 -7.50
N LEU A 209 12.44 -2.62 -6.51
CA LEU A 209 13.07 -1.37 -6.06
C LEU A 209 13.97 -0.78 -7.15
N GLU A 210 14.72 -1.60 -7.89
CA GLU A 210 15.51 -1.14 -9.05
C GLU A 210 14.61 -0.46 -10.10
N THR A 211 13.45 -1.06 -10.40
CA THR A 211 12.49 -0.49 -11.35
C THR A 211 11.83 0.78 -10.82
N TYR A 212 11.43 0.79 -9.55
CA TYR A 212 10.74 1.89 -8.90
C TYR A 212 11.61 3.15 -8.87
N PHE A 213 12.88 3.01 -8.47
CA PHE A 213 13.80 4.14 -8.38
C PHE A 213 14.41 4.54 -9.73
N ALA A 214 14.40 3.67 -10.74
CA ALA A 214 14.76 4.06 -12.11
C ALA A 214 13.69 4.94 -12.77
N ALA A 215 12.43 4.86 -12.32
CA ALA A 215 11.30 5.60 -12.88
C ALA A 215 10.90 6.85 -12.07
N ALA A 216 11.61 7.15 -10.97
CA ALA A 216 11.38 8.29 -10.08
C ALA A 216 12.27 9.49 -10.46
#